data_AF-A0A5E4LRC7-F1
#
_entry.id   AF-A0A5E4LRC7-F1
#
_cell.length_a   1.000
_cell.length_b   1.000
_cell.length_c   1.000
_cell.angle_alpha   90.00
_cell.angle_beta   90.00
_cell.angle_gamma   90.00
#
_symmetry.space_group_name_H-M   'P 1'
#
loop_
_entity.id
_entity.type
_entity.pdbx_description
1 polymer ?
#
loop_
_entity_poly.entity_id
_entity_poly.type
_entity_poly.pdbx_seq_one_letter_code
_entity_poly.pdbx_strand_id
1 'polypeptide(L)'
;MILLFLAFLFFLLAFGMFWLFMKKMLSLLKTVIINSVVGLALVFILGLIGIHVPLNILTLAVIALFGLAGLGLLLVLMFFGVPL
;
A
#
# COMPACT_ATOMS: atom_id res chain seq x y z
N MET A 1 -1.22 -20.68 -42.76
CA MET A 1 -2.09 -19.57 -42.31
C MET A 1 -2.72 -19.80 -40.94
N ILE A 2 -3.25 -20.99 -40.63
CA ILE A 2 -3.82 -21.30 -39.29
C ILE A 2 -2.86 -21.03 -38.12
N LEU A 3 -1.58 -21.41 -38.24
CA LEU A 3 -0.57 -21.20 -37.17
C LEU A 3 -0.29 -19.71 -36.88
N LEU A 4 -0.24 -18.88 -37.92
CA LEU A 4 -0.08 -17.42 -37.77
C LEU A 4 -1.30 -16.78 -37.11
N PHE A 5 -2.50 -17.25 -37.46
CA PHE A 5 -3.74 -16.79 -36.83
C PHE A 5 -3.79 -17.17 -35.34
N LEU A 6 -3.39 -18.39 -35.00
CA LEU A 6 -3.31 -18.85 -33.61
C LEU A 6 -2.31 -18.04 -32.78
N ALA A 7 -1.13 -17.77 -33.34
CA ALA A 7 -0.11 -16.95 -32.69
C ALA A 7 -0.58 -15.50 -32.45
N PHE A 8 -1.29 -14.91 -33.42
CA PHE A 8 -1.87 -13.59 -33.28
C PHE A 8 -2.93 -13.53 -32.17
N LEU A 9 -3.79 -14.55 -32.09
CA LEU A 9 -4.84 -14.65 -31.07
C LEU A 9 -4.25 -14.80 -29.66
N PHE A 10 -3.17 -15.59 -29.53
CA PHE A 10 -2.44 -15.75 -28.27
C PHE A 10 -1.76 -14.44 -27.83
N PHE A 11 -1.18 -13.69 -28.77
CA PHE A 11 -0.59 -12.39 -28.49
C PHE A 11 -1.62 -11.37 -28.03
N LEU A 12 -2.81 -11.37 -28.64
CA LEU A 12 -3.91 -10.48 -28.26
C LEU A 12 -4.44 -10.79 -26.85
N LEU A 13 -4.54 -12.08 -26.49
CA LEU A 13 -4.91 -12.53 -25.15
C LEU A 13 -3.86 -12.14 -24.10
N ALA A 14 -2.59 -12.36 -24.41
CA ALA A 14 -1.49 -11.99 -23.51
C ALA A 14 -1.45 -10.47 -23.26
N PHE A 15 -1.62 -9.66 -24.32
CA PHE A 15 -1.68 -8.21 -24.21
C PHE A 15 -2.91 -7.74 -23.42
N GLY A 16 -4.07 -8.35 -23.64
CA GLY A 16 -5.29 -8.07 -22.89
C GLY A 16 -5.15 -8.36 -21.39
N MET A 17 -4.56 -9.50 -21.02
CA MET A 17 -4.28 -9.82 -19.63
C MET A 17 -3.26 -8.88 -19.00
N PHE A 18 -2.20 -8.53 -19.73
CA PHE A 18 -1.20 -7.57 -19.28
C PHE A 18 -1.83 -6.19 -19.00
N TRP A 19 -2.71 -5.71 -19.88
CA TRP A 19 -3.39 -4.44 -19.71
C TRP A 19 -4.30 -4.42 -18.46
N LEU A 20 -5.04 -5.51 -18.22
CA LEU A 20 -5.86 -5.66 -17.01
C LEU A 20 -5.00 -5.67 -15.74
N PHE A 21 -3.86 -6.36 -15.78
CA PHE A 21 -2.90 -6.38 -14.68
C PHE A 21 -2.38 -4.97 -14.36
N MET A 22 -1.96 -4.22 -15.39
CA MET A 22 -1.47 -2.84 -15.23
C MET A 22 -2.54 -1.91 -14.63
N LYS A 23 -3.79 -2.01 -15.09
CA LYS A 23 -4.91 -1.24 -14.51
C LYS A 23 -5.13 -1.55 -13.03
N LYS A 24 -5.05 -2.83 -12.65
CA LYS A 24 -5.23 -3.26 -11.26
C LYS A 24 -4.08 -2.81 -10.37
N MET A 25 -2.84 -2.88 -10.85
CA MET A 25 -1.68 -2.31 -10.16
C MET A 25 -1.80 -0.81 -9.92
N LEU A 26 -2.23 -0.03 -10.92
CA LEU A 26 -2.45 1.41 -10.78
C LEU A 26 -3.52 1.73 -9.72
N SER A 27 -4.60 0.96 -9.66
CA SER A 27 -5.64 1.13 -8.64
C SER A 27 -5.13 0.79 -7.24
N LEU A 28 -4.32 -0.27 -7.11
CA LEU A 28 -3.69 -0.62 -5.85
C LEU A 28 -2.70 0.47 -5.40
N LEU A 29 -1.88 1.00 -6.31
CA LEU A 29 -0.93 2.07 -6.01
C LEU A 29 -1.63 3.31 -5.45
N LYS A 30 -2.73 3.74 -6.09
CA LYS A 30 -3.53 4.86 -5.59
C LYS A 30 -4.05 4.58 -4.18
N THR A 31 -4.54 3.38 -3.94
CA THR A 31 -5.08 2.96 -2.63
C THR A 31 -3.98 2.97 -1.56
N VAL A 32 -2.78 2.47 -1.88
CA VAL A 32 -1.62 2.45 -0.98
C VAL A 32 -1.16 3.87 -0.66
N ILE A 33 -1.05 4.74 -1.67
CA ILE A 33 -0.67 6.14 -1.47
C ILE A 33 -1.69 6.85 -0.57
N ILE A 34 -2.99 6.70 -0.85
CA ILE A 34 -4.04 7.30 -0.03
C ILE A 34 -3.98 6.77 1.41
N ASN A 35 -3.85 5.45 1.60
CA ASN A 35 -3.72 4.86 2.94
C ASN A 35 -2.49 5.34 3.70
N SER A 36 -1.36 5.52 3.00
CA SER A 36 -0.12 6.05 3.58
C SER A 36 -0.29 7.51 4.01
N VAL A 37 -0.90 8.35 3.16
CA VAL A 37 -1.18 9.77 3.47
C VAL A 37 -2.18 9.89 4.63
N VAL A 38 -3.26 9.09 4.62
CA VAL A 38 -4.24 9.06 5.70
C VAL A 38 -3.60 8.56 7.00
N GLY A 39 -2.73 7.55 6.93
CA GLY A 39 -1.96 7.10 8.07
C GLY A 39 -1.11 8.23 8.65
N LEU A 40 -0.27 8.86 7.83
CA LEU A 40 0.54 10.01 8.26
C LEU A 40 -0.32 11.12 8.89
N ALA A 41 -1.45 11.48 8.26
CA ALA A 41 -2.36 12.48 8.80
C ALA A 41 -2.92 12.09 10.18
N LEU A 42 -3.24 10.81 10.39
CA LEU A 42 -3.67 10.30 11.70
C LEU A 42 -2.56 10.37 12.74
N VAL A 43 -1.29 10.16 12.37
CA VAL A 43 -0.16 10.37 13.31
C VAL A 43 -0.12 11.80 13.79
N PHE A 44 -0.29 12.76 12.88
CA PHE A 44 -0.35 14.17 13.24
C PHE A 44 -1.52 14.48 14.18
N ILE A 45 -2.71 13.94 13.91
CA ILE A 45 -3.89 14.12 14.77
C ILE A 45 -3.67 13.48 16.16
N LEU A 46 -3.11 12.28 16.22
CA LEU A 46 -2.79 11.61 17.49
C LEU A 46 -1.77 12.40 18.30
N GLY A 47 -0.80 13.01 17.63
CA GLY A 47 0.16 13.93 18.24
C GLY A 47 -0.49 15.14 18.90
N LEU A 48 -1.58 15.68 18.32
CA LEU A 48 -2.34 16.78 18.92
C LEU A 48 -3.10 16.38 20.19
N ILE A 49 -3.46 15.09 20.32
CA ILE A 49 -4.18 14.54 21.48
C ILE A 49 -3.21 14.06 22.57
N GLY A 50 -1.89 14.20 22.36
CA GLY A 50 -0.85 13.82 23.32
C GLY A 50 -0.34 12.39 23.16
N ILE A 51 -0.74 11.66 22.11
CA ILE A 51 -0.20 10.35 21.75
C ILE A 51 0.94 10.57 20.75
N HIS A 52 2.17 10.57 21.25
CA HIS A 52 3.36 10.74 20.41
C HIS A 52 3.89 9.39 19.95
N VAL A 53 3.59 9.05 18.69
CA VAL A 53 4.24 7.91 18.00
C VAL A 53 5.63 8.35 17.57
N PRO A 54 6.71 7.66 17.97
CA PRO A 54 8.07 8.02 17.54
C PRO A 54 8.20 7.87 16.03
N LEU A 55 8.61 8.95 15.35
CA LEU A 55 8.84 8.97 13.90
C LEU A 55 10.26 8.51 13.57
N ASN A 56 10.54 7.23 13.83
CA ASN A 56 11.77 6.56 13.44
C ASN A 56 11.66 6.05 11.99
N ILE A 57 12.79 5.70 11.37
CA ILE A 57 12.84 5.14 10.01
C ILE A 57 11.95 3.89 9.90
N LEU A 58 11.90 3.07 10.95
CA LEU A 58 11.08 1.87 11.01
C LEU A 58 9.58 2.19 11.04
N THR A 59 9.14 3.12 11.88
CA THR A 59 7.72 3.49 11.97
C THR A 59 7.25 4.18 10.69
N LEU A 60 8.07 5.03 10.09
CA LEU A 60 7.82 5.61 8.77
C LEU A 60 7.70 4.55 7.68
N ALA A 61 8.56 3.53 7.67
CA ALA A 61 8.47 2.43 6.71
C ALA A 61 7.18 1.61 6.90
N VAL A 62 6.81 1.31 8.15
CA VAL A 62 5.57 0.57 8.46
C VAL A 62 4.33 1.38 8.04
N ILE A 63 4.31 2.69 8.30
CA ILE A 63 3.22 3.58 7.89
C ILE A 63 3.19 3.75 6.37
N ALA A 64 4.34 3.83 5.70
CA ALA A 64 4.40 3.96 4.26
C ALA A 64 3.91 2.70 3.53
N LEU A 65 4.22 1.51 4.07
CA LEU A 65 3.86 0.23 3.48
C LEU A 65 2.42 -0.20 3.81
N PHE A 66 1.97 0.03 5.05
CA PHE A 66 0.69 -0.48 5.55
C PHE A 66 -0.33 0.62 5.88
N GLY A 67 0.06 1.89 5.82
CA GLY A 67 -0.81 3.04 6.08
C GLY A 67 -1.48 2.98 7.45
N LEU A 68 -2.81 3.07 7.43
CA LEU A 68 -3.69 2.98 8.59
C LEU A 68 -3.54 1.66 9.38
N ALA A 69 -3.39 0.52 8.70
CA ALA A 69 -3.21 -0.76 9.36
C ALA A 69 -1.85 -0.84 10.08
N GLY A 70 -0.82 -0.25 9.48
CA GLY A 70 0.50 -0.11 10.10
C GLY A 70 0.43 0.72 11.37
N LEU A 71 -0.34 1.82 11.37
CA LEU A 71 -0.56 2.62 12.57
C LEU A 71 -1.32 1.91 13.66
N GLY A 72 -2.38 1.19 13.32
CA GLY A 72 -3.12 0.38 14.29
C GLY A 72 -2.17 -0.60 14.98
N LEU A 73 -1.31 -1.27 14.21
CA LEU A 73 -0.31 -2.20 14.76
C LEU A 73 0.72 -1.50 15.64
N LEU A 74 1.25 -0.34 15.23
CA LEU A 74 2.19 0.45 16.03
C LEU A 74 1.56 0.91 17.34
N LEU A 75 0.32 1.40 17.32
CA LEU A 75 -0.40 1.77 18.54
C LEU A 75 -0.58 0.58 19.47
N VAL A 76 -0.98 -0.58 18.94
CA VAL A 76 -1.10 -1.81 19.72
C VAL A 76 0.24 -2.19 20.36
N LEU A 77 1.34 -2.19 19.61
CA LEU A 77 2.67 -2.49 20.12
C LEU A 77 3.10 -1.51 21.23
N MET A 78 2.74 -0.23 21.09
CA MET A 78 2.96 0.80 22.11
C MET A 78 2.17 0.51 23.39
N PHE A 79 0.92 0.06 23.28
CA PHE A 79 0.11 -0.36 24.43
C PHE A 79 0.67 -1.61 25.13
N PHE A 80 1.32 -2.51 24.39
CA PHE A 80 1.99 -3.69 24.94
C PHE A 80 3.41 -3.42 25.48
N GLY A 81 3.87 -2.16 25.47
CA GLY A 81 5.16 -1.77 26.03
C GLY A 81 6.37 -2.16 25.18
N VAL A 82 6.17 -2.47 23.90
CA VAL A 82 7.28 -2.73 22.98
C VAL A 82 7.92 -1.38 22.59
N PRO A 83 9.22 -1.19 22.78
CA PRO A 83 9.89 0.02 22.34
C PRO A 83 9.88 0.09 20.81
N LEU A 84 9.34 1.18 20.26
CA LEU A 84 9.21 1.49 18.83
C LEU A 84 10.23 2.53 18.37
#